data_AF-A0A1Q6UZF5-F1
#
_entry.id   AF-A0A1Q6UZF5-F1
#
_cell.length_a   1.000
_cell.length_b   1.000
_cell.length_c   1.000
_cell.angle_alpha   90.00
_cell.angle_beta   90.00
_cell.angle_gamma   90.00
#
_symmetry.space_group_name_H-M   'P 1'
#
loop_
_entity.id
_entity.type
_entity.pdbx_description
1 polymer ?
#
loop_
_entity_poly.entity_id
_entity_poly.type
_entity_poly.pdbx_seq_one_letter_code
_entity_poly.pdbx_strand_id
1 'polypeptide(L)'
;MKKLLAILGLSCIFCSQQVMAAEKYGFVNLTNVMNQYNYAKNVHAKIQTQENEIDKFVQNAQQKMKNAKSNDEAKQIEESSKKELGLKIENLKKYSDSELQKIQTNINEAVKQVGKLEGYSLIVTDSSVLYGATDISTKVINQLNKK
;
A
#
# COMPACT_ATOMS: atom_id res chain seq x y z
N MET A 1 42.96 8.10 -57.07
CA MET A 1 42.01 7.19 -56.37
C MET A 1 42.65 6.33 -55.27
N LYS A 2 43.80 6.69 -54.69
CA LYS A 2 44.40 5.94 -53.55
C LYS A 2 44.25 6.64 -52.19
N LYS A 3 43.87 7.93 -52.17
CA LYS A 3 43.66 8.72 -50.95
C LYS A 3 42.19 8.77 -50.46
N LEU A 4 41.24 8.30 -51.28
CA LEU A 4 39.82 8.21 -50.93
C LEU A 4 39.44 6.90 -50.21
N LEU A 5 40.28 5.86 -50.33
CA LEU A 5 40.09 4.58 -49.65
C LEU A 5 40.58 4.59 -48.19
N ALA A 6 41.41 5.57 -47.80
CA ALA A 6 41.94 5.68 -46.44
C ALA A 6 40.96 6.36 -45.45
N ILE A 7 39.95 7.06 -45.95
CA ILE A 7 38.97 7.79 -45.12
C ILE A 7 37.74 6.92 -44.79
N LEU A 8 37.46 5.87 -45.57
CA LEU A 8 36.38 4.91 -45.29
C LEU A 8 36.74 3.85 -44.24
N GLY A 9 38.03 3.69 -43.89
CA GLY A 9 38.49 2.68 -42.94
C GLY A 9 38.46 3.10 -41.47
N LEU A 10 38.24 4.40 -41.19
CA LEU A 10 38.31 4.95 -39.82
C LEU A 10 36.93 5.25 -39.19
N SER A 11 35.83 5.06 -39.94
CA SER A 11 34.47 5.35 -39.46
C SER A 11 33.74 4.16 -38.82
N CYS A 12 34.30 2.94 -38.85
CA CYS A 12 33.66 1.74 -38.31
C CYS A 12 34.01 1.43 -36.83
N ILE A 13 34.79 2.27 -36.13
CA ILE A 13 35.17 2.03 -34.73
C ILE A 13 34.13 2.61 -33.74
N PHE A 14 33.15 3.38 -34.21
CA PHE A 14 32.00 3.83 -33.42
C PHE A 14 30.78 2.91 -33.51
N CYS A 15 30.97 1.63 -33.88
CA CYS A 15 29.96 0.60 -33.68
C CYS A 15 29.72 0.41 -32.18
N SER A 16 28.83 1.25 -31.64
CA SER A 16 27.93 1.00 -30.52
C SER A 16 28.27 -0.27 -29.75
N GLN A 17 29.20 -0.17 -28.81
CA GLN A 17 29.17 -1.06 -27.66
C GLN A 17 27.85 -0.77 -26.95
N GLN A 18 26.80 -1.47 -27.35
CA GLN A 18 25.64 -1.65 -26.50
C GLN A 18 26.18 -2.40 -25.29
N VAL A 19 26.63 -1.64 -24.29
CA VAL A 19 26.82 -2.17 -22.95
C VAL A 19 25.46 -2.73 -22.59
N MET A 20 25.32 -4.05 -22.68
CA MET A 20 24.19 -4.78 -22.15
C MET A 20 24.25 -4.55 -20.64
N ALA A 21 23.61 -3.47 -20.19
CA ALA A 21 23.50 -3.17 -18.78
C ALA A 21 22.84 -4.38 -18.13
N ALA A 22 23.53 -4.99 -17.15
CA ALA A 22 22.98 -6.12 -16.42
C ALA A 22 21.60 -5.73 -15.88
N GLU A 23 20.60 -6.57 -16.14
CA GLU A 23 19.25 -6.29 -15.68
C GLU A 23 19.24 -6.15 -14.16
N LYS A 24 18.63 -5.07 -13.69
CA LYS A 24 18.59 -4.73 -12.27
C LYS A 24 17.23 -5.15 -11.72
N TYR A 25 17.24 -6.10 -10.79
CA TYR A 25 16.04 -6.57 -10.12
C TYR A 25 15.94 -6.03 -8.70
N GLY A 26 14.73 -5.62 -8.32
CA GLY A 26 14.44 -5.10 -7.00
C GLY A 26 13.37 -5.93 -6.29
N PHE A 27 13.28 -5.76 -4.97
CA PHE A 27 12.13 -6.24 -4.22
C PHE A 27 11.70 -5.26 -3.14
N VAL A 28 10.45 -5.42 -2.72
CA VAL A 28 9.83 -4.59 -1.68
C VAL A 28 9.27 -5.51 -0.60
N ASN A 29 9.68 -5.26 0.64
CA ASN A 29 9.05 -5.85 1.81
C ASN A 29 7.76 -5.07 2.12
N LEU A 30 6.62 -5.63 1.73
CA LEU A 30 5.33 -4.96 1.87
C LEU A 30 4.94 -4.76 3.33
N THR A 31 5.27 -5.71 4.21
CA THR A 31 5.02 -5.58 5.65
C THR A 31 5.76 -4.37 6.23
N ASN A 32 7.03 -4.20 5.87
CA ASN A 32 7.84 -3.07 6.30
C ASN A 32 7.30 -1.75 5.76
N VAL A 33 6.92 -1.71 4.47
CA VAL A 33 6.31 -0.52 3.86
C VAL A 33 5.02 -0.13 4.58
N MET A 34 4.11 -1.08 4.83
CA MET A 34 2.86 -0.82 5.53
C MET A 34 3.10 -0.30 6.95
N ASN A 35 4.10 -0.83 7.65
CA ASN A 35 4.43 -0.44 9.03
C ASN A 35 5.09 0.94 9.15
N GLN A 36 5.77 1.41 8.09
CA GLN A 36 6.52 2.68 8.11
C GLN A 36 5.88 3.80 7.27
N TYR A 37 4.90 3.48 6.42
CA TYR A 37 4.17 4.47 5.66
C TYR A 37 3.18 5.23 6.56
N ASN A 38 3.40 6.52 6.77
CA ASN A 38 2.67 7.34 7.74
C ASN A 38 1.15 7.33 7.52
N TYR A 39 0.71 7.43 6.26
CA TYR A 39 -0.71 7.39 5.94
C TYR A 39 -1.33 6.03 6.27
N ALA A 40 -0.67 4.91 5.97
CA ALA A 40 -1.15 3.58 6.34
C ALA A 40 -1.27 3.42 7.85
N LYS A 41 -0.29 3.90 8.62
CA LYS A 41 -0.36 3.92 10.10
C LYS A 41 -1.56 4.72 10.60
N ASN A 42 -1.82 5.89 10.03
CA ASN A 42 -2.94 6.74 10.42
C ASN A 42 -4.30 6.10 10.09
N VAL A 43 -4.42 5.47 8.91
CA VAL A 43 -5.61 4.71 8.52
C VAL A 43 -5.83 3.56 9.49
N HIS A 44 -4.79 2.80 9.83
CA HIS A 44 -4.89 1.69 10.79
C HIS A 44 -5.35 2.17 12.18
N ALA A 45 -4.76 3.25 12.70
CA ALA A 45 -5.16 3.82 13.99
C ALA A 45 -6.62 4.30 13.99
N LYS A 46 -7.10 4.85 12.86
CA LYS A 46 -8.49 5.28 12.72
C LYS A 46 -9.45 4.10 12.66
N ILE A 47 -9.11 3.03 11.94
CA ILE A 47 -9.89 1.78 11.94
C ILE A 47 -10.00 1.24 13.36
N GLN A 48 -8.88 1.10 14.08
CA GLN A 48 -8.88 0.63 15.48
C GLN A 48 -9.72 1.50 16.40
N THR A 49 -9.70 2.83 16.19
CA THR A 49 -10.54 3.75 16.96
C THR A 49 -12.02 3.47 16.71
N GLN A 50 -12.43 3.28 15.46
CA GLN A 50 -13.81 2.98 15.08
C GLN A 50 -14.27 1.59 15.55
N GLU A 51 -13.38 0.60 15.54
CA GLU A 51 -13.64 -0.74 16.11
C GLU A 51 -13.90 -0.63 17.62
N ASN A 52 -13.06 0.09 18.35
CA ASN A 52 -13.26 0.33 19.79
C ASN A 52 -14.55 1.10 20.08
N GLU A 53 -14.95 2.04 19.22
CA GLU A 53 -16.24 2.74 19.33
C GLU A 53 -17.43 1.79 19.12
N ILE A 54 -17.32 0.85 18.18
CA ILE A 54 -18.32 -0.19 17.95
C ILE A 54 -18.42 -1.12 19.16
N ASP A 55 -17.30 -1.55 19.73
CA ASP A 55 -17.29 -2.42 20.91
C ASP A 55 -17.95 -1.73 22.11
N LYS A 56 -17.60 -0.46 22.37
CA LYS A 56 -18.25 0.35 23.40
C LYS A 56 -19.74 0.53 23.14
N PHE A 57 -20.12 0.72 21.88
CA PHE A 57 -21.52 0.83 21.51
C PHE A 57 -22.30 -0.45 21.84
N VAL A 58 -21.75 -1.62 21.50
CA VAL A 58 -22.36 -2.92 21.81
C VAL A 58 -22.50 -3.12 23.32
N GLN A 59 -21.46 -2.84 24.10
CA GLN A 59 -21.50 -2.95 25.56
C GLN A 59 -22.55 -2.03 26.17
N ASN A 60 -22.64 -0.78 25.70
CA ASN A 60 -23.63 0.19 26.17
C ASN A 60 -25.06 -0.24 25.80
N ALA A 61 -25.28 -0.77 24.58
CA ALA A 61 -26.58 -1.29 24.17
C ALA A 61 -27.02 -2.47 25.06
N GLN A 62 -26.12 -3.41 25.34
CA GLN A 62 -26.38 -4.53 26.25
C GLN A 62 -26.71 -4.04 27.66
N GLN A 63 -26.00 -3.05 28.17
CA GLN A 63 -26.28 -2.49 29.50
C GLN A 63 -27.64 -1.78 29.55
N LYS A 64 -28.00 -1.04 28.49
CA LYS A 64 -29.33 -0.41 28.38
C LYS A 64 -30.44 -1.45 28.34
N MET A 65 -30.27 -2.54 27.59
CA MET A 65 -31.24 -3.65 27.56
C MET A 65 -31.40 -4.31 28.94
N LYS A 66 -30.30 -4.55 29.67
CA LYS A 66 -30.36 -5.10 31.04
C LYS A 66 -31.09 -4.19 32.02
N ASN A 67 -31.03 -2.88 31.80
CA ASN A 67 -31.65 -1.87 32.66
C ASN A 67 -33.05 -1.46 32.19
N ALA A 68 -33.59 -2.07 31.12
CA ALA A 68 -34.92 -1.77 30.62
C ALA A 68 -36.00 -2.14 31.64
N LYS A 69 -37.04 -1.31 31.75
CA LYS A 69 -38.13 -1.48 32.73
C LYS A 69 -39.23 -2.40 32.24
N SER A 70 -39.25 -2.72 30.95
CA SER A 70 -40.23 -3.62 30.33
C SER A 70 -39.64 -4.37 29.15
N ASN A 71 -40.33 -5.44 28.74
CA ASN A 71 -39.96 -6.21 27.55
C ASN A 71 -40.08 -5.37 26.26
N ASP A 72 -41.04 -4.45 26.19
CA ASP A 72 -41.22 -3.59 25.02
C ASP A 72 -40.11 -2.55 24.91
N GLU A 73 -39.68 -1.97 26.04
CA GLU A 73 -38.51 -1.07 26.08
C GLU A 73 -37.23 -1.81 25.67
N ALA A 74 -37.03 -3.04 26.17
CA ALA A 74 -35.88 -3.87 25.80
C ALA A 74 -35.84 -4.16 24.29
N LYS A 75 -36.99 -4.52 23.68
CA LYS A 75 -37.11 -4.74 22.23
C LYS A 75 -36.82 -3.48 21.42
N GLN A 76 -37.33 -2.32 21.84
CA GLN A 76 -37.06 -1.07 21.15
C GLN A 76 -35.57 -0.70 21.19
N ILE A 77 -34.91 -0.92 22.33
CA ILE A 77 -33.45 -0.72 22.47
C ILE A 77 -32.70 -1.68 21.54
N GLU A 78 -33.10 -2.95 21.48
CA GLU A 78 -32.48 -3.95 20.62
C GLU A 78 -32.58 -3.57 19.13
N GLU A 79 -33.79 -3.25 18.65
CA GLU A 79 -34.03 -2.90 17.24
C GLU A 79 -33.27 -1.65 16.82
N SER A 80 -33.32 -0.59 17.63
CA SER A 80 -32.58 0.65 17.36
C SER A 80 -31.07 0.42 17.39
N SER A 81 -30.57 -0.35 18.36
CA SER A 81 -29.14 -0.67 18.48
C SER A 81 -28.65 -1.53 17.33
N LYS A 82 -29.45 -2.50 16.85
CA LYS A 82 -29.13 -3.34 15.68
C LYS A 82 -29.00 -2.50 14.41
N LYS A 83 -29.92 -1.56 14.20
CA LYS A 83 -29.88 -0.65 13.05
C LYS A 83 -28.63 0.24 13.09
N GLU A 84 -28.36 0.87 14.24
CA GLU A 84 -27.19 1.74 14.37
C GLU A 84 -25.87 0.96 14.26
N LEU A 85 -25.79 -0.24 14.86
CA LEU A 85 -24.63 -1.12 14.73
C LEU A 85 -24.38 -1.48 13.26
N GLY A 86 -25.43 -1.83 12.52
CA GLY A 86 -25.33 -2.11 11.08
C GLY A 86 -24.74 -0.94 10.30
N LEU A 87 -25.20 0.28 10.57
CA LEU A 87 -24.66 1.49 9.94
C LEU A 87 -23.19 1.75 10.32
N LYS A 88 -22.80 1.55 11.58
CA LYS A 88 -21.41 1.71 12.02
C LYS A 88 -20.47 0.71 11.31
N ILE A 89 -20.87 -0.56 11.24
CA ILE A 89 -20.10 -1.61 10.54
C ILE A 89 -19.99 -1.31 9.05
N GLU A 90 -21.08 -0.91 8.40
CA GLU A 90 -21.08 -0.57 6.98
C GLU A 90 -20.17 0.63 6.68
N ASN A 91 -20.24 1.67 7.52
CA ASN A 91 -19.39 2.84 7.37
C ASN A 91 -17.91 2.53 7.59
N LEU A 92 -17.58 1.73 8.60
CA LEU A 92 -16.21 1.26 8.83
C LEU A 92 -15.71 0.45 7.63
N LYS A 93 -16.53 -0.46 7.10
CA LYS A 93 -16.18 -1.26 5.92
C LYS A 93 -15.89 -0.37 4.71
N LYS A 94 -16.80 0.56 4.39
CA LYS A 94 -16.61 1.50 3.26
C LYS A 94 -15.35 2.33 3.41
N TYR A 95 -15.10 2.83 4.63
CA TYR A 95 -13.89 3.58 4.93
C TYR A 95 -12.64 2.72 4.73
N SER A 96 -12.59 1.54 5.35
CA SER A 96 -11.46 0.61 5.24
C SER A 96 -11.17 0.24 3.79
N ASP A 97 -12.20 -0.19 3.04
CA ASP A 97 -12.04 -0.60 1.64
C ASP A 97 -11.47 0.56 0.78
N SER A 98 -12.01 1.78 0.96
CA SER A 98 -11.53 2.96 0.22
C SER A 98 -10.09 3.33 0.56
N GLU A 99 -9.72 3.35 1.84
CA GLU A 99 -8.40 3.77 2.26
C GLU A 99 -7.33 2.72 1.93
N LEU A 100 -7.66 1.42 2.02
CA LEU A 100 -6.76 0.34 1.62
C LEU A 100 -6.47 0.38 0.11
N GLN A 101 -7.46 0.70 -0.72
CA GLN A 101 -7.25 0.92 -2.15
C GLN A 101 -6.31 2.10 -2.43
N LYS A 102 -6.47 3.21 -1.69
CA LYS A 102 -5.56 4.37 -1.80
C LYS A 102 -4.14 4.01 -1.36
N ILE A 103 -3.98 3.28 -0.26
CA ILE A 103 -2.68 2.79 0.20
C ILE A 103 -2.02 1.93 -0.89
N GLN A 104 -2.74 0.96 -1.44
CA GLN A 104 -2.22 0.09 -2.51
C GLN A 104 -1.81 0.90 -3.74
N THR A 105 -2.63 1.86 -4.16
CA THR A 105 -2.34 2.75 -5.29
C THR A 105 -1.07 3.55 -5.04
N ASN A 106 -0.95 4.17 -3.87
CA ASN A 106 0.22 4.97 -3.51
C ASN A 106 1.50 4.12 -3.46
N ILE A 107 1.43 2.89 -2.92
CA ILE A 107 2.55 1.95 -2.90
C ILE A 107 2.97 1.61 -4.34
N ASN A 108 2.02 1.23 -5.20
CA ASN A 108 2.31 0.90 -6.60
C ASN A 108 2.96 2.07 -7.35
N GLU A 109 2.46 3.29 -7.14
CA GLU A 109 3.05 4.50 -7.72
C GLU A 109 4.47 4.75 -7.21
N ALA A 110 4.69 4.66 -5.90
CA ALA A 110 6.01 4.88 -5.30
C ALA A 110 7.03 3.84 -5.77
N VAL A 111 6.64 2.57 -5.85
CA VAL A 111 7.46 1.48 -6.41
C VAL A 111 7.82 1.78 -7.87
N LYS A 112 6.84 2.19 -8.68
CA LYS A 112 7.07 2.56 -10.09
C LYS A 112 8.00 3.76 -10.23
N GLN A 113 7.88 4.77 -9.38
CA GLN A 113 8.74 5.96 -9.39
C GLN A 113 10.18 5.61 -9.03
N VAL A 114 10.40 4.87 -7.93
CA VAL A 114 11.74 4.39 -7.54
C VAL A 114 12.32 3.47 -8.61
N GLY A 115 11.51 2.56 -9.15
CA GLY A 115 11.89 1.64 -10.22
C GLY A 115 12.43 2.36 -11.45
N LYS A 116 11.68 3.36 -11.95
CA LYS A 116 12.08 4.16 -13.11
C LYS A 116 13.32 5.01 -12.85
N LEU A 117 13.38 5.67 -11.68
CA LEU A 117 14.49 6.55 -11.33
C LEU A 117 15.83 5.80 -11.24
N GLU A 118 15.78 4.54 -10.79
CA GLU A 118 16.98 3.74 -10.53
C GLU A 118 17.25 2.64 -11.57
N GLY A 119 16.46 2.59 -12.64
CA GLY A 119 16.65 1.65 -13.75
C GLY A 119 16.39 0.19 -13.41
N TYR A 120 15.42 -0.12 -12.54
CA TYR A 120 15.01 -1.51 -12.28
C TYR A 120 14.14 -2.05 -13.42
N SER A 121 14.46 -3.25 -13.90
CA SER A 121 13.69 -3.95 -14.94
C SER A 121 12.44 -4.63 -14.38
N LEU A 122 12.53 -5.17 -13.16
CA LEU A 122 11.42 -5.81 -12.47
C LEU A 122 11.57 -5.61 -10.96
N ILE A 123 10.45 -5.34 -10.30
CA ILE A 123 10.35 -5.27 -8.85
C ILE A 123 9.24 -6.22 -8.41
N VAL A 124 9.57 -7.10 -7.47
CA VAL A 124 8.63 -8.06 -6.89
C VAL A 124 8.45 -7.84 -5.40
N THR A 125 7.54 -8.58 -4.78
CA THR A 125 7.43 -8.64 -3.31
C THR A 125 8.52 -9.52 -2.72
N ASP A 126 8.85 -9.30 -1.45
CA ASP A 126 9.79 -10.08 -0.65
C ASP A 126 9.46 -11.58 -0.62
N SER A 127 8.18 -11.95 -0.62
CA SER A 127 7.72 -13.35 -0.70
C SER A 127 8.19 -14.11 -1.95
N SER A 128 8.62 -13.42 -2.99
CA SER A 128 9.02 -13.98 -4.28
C SER A 128 10.54 -13.99 -4.48
N VAL A 129 11.31 -13.60 -3.46
CA VAL A 129 12.77 -13.45 -3.56
C VAL A 129 13.49 -14.35 -2.57
N LEU A 130 14.40 -15.16 -3.10
CA LEU A 130 15.34 -15.97 -2.30
C LEU A 130 16.77 -15.40 -2.35
N TYR A 131 17.21 -14.91 -3.51
CA TYR A 131 18.56 -14.34 -3.71
C TYR A 131 18.59 -13.46 -4.98
N GLY A 132 19.53 -12.50 -5.04
CA GLY A 132 19.88 -11.78 -6.28
C GLY A 132 19.10 -10.51 -6.61
N ALA A 133 18.09 -10.14 -5.83
CA ALA A 133 17.36 -8.87 -5.99
C ALA A 133 17.76 -7.86 -4.89
N THR A 134 17.75 -6.57 -5.24
CA THR A 134 18.06 -5.49 -4.30
C THR A 134 16.82 -5.08 -3.53
N ASP A 135 16.90 -4.98 -2.20
CA ASP A 135 15.82 -4.40 -1.39
C ASP A 135 15.71 -2.90 -1.67
N ILE A 136 14.53 -2.44 -2.08
CA ILE A 136 14.25 -1.01 -2.30
C ILE A 136 13.25 -0.44 -1.28
N SER A 137 12.87 -1.20 -0.25
CA SER A 137 11.81 -0.86 0.71
C SER A 137 12.01 0.51 1.34
N THR A 138 13.21 0.82 1.84
CA THR A 138 13.52 2.13 2.44
C THR A 138 13.29 3.29 1.47
N LYS A 139 13.63 3.09 0.18
CA LYS A 139 13.47 4.12 -0.85
C LYS A 139 12.00 4.34 -1.18
N VAL A 140 11.21 3.27 -1.24
CA VAL A 140 9.76 3.31 -1.43
C VAL A 140 9.08 3.99 -0.24
N ILE A 141 9.46 3.64 1.00
CA ILE A 141 8.96 4.29 2.23
C ILE A 141 9.26 5.79 2.21
N ASN A 142 10.50 6.16 1.89
CA ASN A 142 10.88 7.56 1.77
C ASN A 142 10.08 8.27 0.68
N GLN A 143 9.81 7.62 -0.45
CA GLN A 143 9.01 8.20 -1.53
C GLN A 143 7.54 8.39 -1.12
N LEU A 144 6.97 7.44 -0.38
CA LEU A 144 5.61 7.51 0.15
C LEU A 144 5.44 8.64 1.17
N ASN A 145 6.42 8.82 2.06
CA ASN A 145 6.36 9.80 3.15
C ASN A 145 6.81 11.22 2.74
N LYS A 146 7.18 11.45 1.47
CA LYS A 146 7.41 12.79 0.90
C LYS A 146 6.12 13.50 0.49
N LYS A 147 5.07 12.71 0.20
CA LYS A 147 3.72 13.22 -0.07
C LYS A 147 3.01 13.51 1.24
#